data_AF-A0A918KQU8-F1
#
_entry.id   AF-A0A918KQU8-F1
#
_cell.length_a   1.000
_cell.length_b   1.000
_cell.length_c   1.000
_cell.angle_alpha   90.00
_cell.angle_beta   90.00
_cell.angle_gamma   90.00
#
_symmetry.space_group_name_H-M   'P 1'
#
loop_
_entity.id
_entity.type
_entity.pdbx_description
1 polymer ?
#
loop_
_entity_poly.entity_id
_entity_poly.type
_entity_poly.pdbx_seq_one_letter_code
_entity_poly.pdbx_strand_id
1 'polypeptide(L)'
;MQPLEQLYNEIDERKTVRVHSYEVSYRELVQRAVSGESVALRAVAHCLYWGNGGLRNRELAKSILRKLLIEKSDIYAEYLLAHYSILHDDRNTGLKVLRKLAAENFLPAVSLNAHLILKDNPDEETFALTKNKLIESAESGHLKSWILLVEASPRKSFPTRLFRGIYYTIKLFKSGVFKKRDLSAAERAFIFD
;
A
#
# COMPACT_ATOMS: atom_id res chain seq x y z
N MET A 1 23.61 -18.95 1.45
CA MET A 1 22.72 -17.81 1.78
C MET A 1 23.43 -16.99 2.84
N GLN A 2 23.67 -15.69 2.63
CA GLN A 2 24.22 -14.83 3.70
C GLN A 2 23.15 -14.65 4.80
N PRO A 3 23.53 -14.60 6.10
CA PRO A 3 22.61 -14.31 7.18
C PRO A 3 21.92 -12.97 6.96
N LEU A 4 20.60 -12.91 7.20
CA LEU A 4 19.80 -11.69 7.09
C LEU A 4 20.52 -10.51 7.76
N GLU A 5 21.03 -10.74 8.98
CA GLU A 5 21.82 -9.81 9.82
C GLU A 5 23.04 -9.16 9.12
N GLN A 6 23.77 -9.90 8.28
CA GLN A 6 24.96 -9.34 7.60
C GLN A 6 24.60 -8.42 6.43
N LEU A 7 23.40 -8.53 5.86
CA LEU A 7 22.92 -7.64 4.80
C LEU A 7 22.34 -6.32 5.34
N TYR A 8 22.02 -6.25 6.64
CA TYR A 8 21.35 -5.09 7.26
C TYR A 8 22.28 -3.93 7.65
N ASN A 9 23.59 -4.15 7.71
CA ASN A 9 24.53 -3.12 8.19
C ASN A 9 24.78 -1.95 7.19
N GLU A 10 24.19 -1.97 5.99
CA GLU A 10 24.40 -0.91 4.98
C GLU A 10 23.20 0.05 4.79
N ILE A 11 22.09 -0.14 5.52
CA ILE A 11 20.90 0.72 5.39
C ILE A 11 20.66 1.49 6.70
N ASP A 12 21.32 2.65 6.78
CA ASP A 12 21.03 3.82 7.61
C ASP A 12 20.35 3.54 8.97
N GLU A 13 21.16 3.23 9.99
CA GLU A 13 20.77 2.97 11.39
C GLU A 13 19.96 4.11 12.05
N ARG A 14 19.80 5.27 11.39
CA ARG A 14 19.19 6.48 11.95
C ARG A 14 17.75 6.72 11.53
N LYS A 15 17.17 5.92 10.64
CA LYS A 15 15.75 6.09 10.25
C LYS A 15 14.83 5.27 11.16
N THR A 16 14.05 5.97 11.98
CA THR A 16 12.84 5.40 12.57
C THR A 16 11.87 5.05 11.45
N VAL A 17 11.37 3.82 11.46
CA VAL A 17 10.36 3.38 10.50
C VAL A 17 9.04 3.35 11.24
N ARG A 18 8.04 4.12 10.78
CA ARG A 18 6.69 4.03 11.33
C ARG A 18 6.06 2.72 10.87
N VAL A 19 6.20 1.70 11.70
CA VAL A 19 5.42 0.46 11.59
C VAL A 19 4.32 0.55 12.63
N HIS A 20 3.10 0.80 12.15
CA HIS A 20 1.91 1.08 12.97
C HIS A 20 1.99 2.46 13.66
N SER A 21 0.99 2.76 14.49
CA SER A 21 0.87 3.99 15.29
C SER A 21 1.97 4.18 16.36
N TYR A 22 3.12 3.51 16.20
CA TYR A 22 4.29 3.55 17.07
C TYR A 22 5.54 3.71 16.21
N GLU A 23 6.47 4.58 16.64
CA GLU A 23 7.78 4.66 16.01
C GLU A 23 8.63 3.48 16.50
N VAL A 24 8.88 2.54 15.58
CA VAL A 24 9.71 1.35 15.84
C VAL A 24 11.06 1.59 15.17
N SER A 25 12.15 1.29 15.86
CA SER A 25 13.47 1.36 15.23
C SER A 25 13.58 0.30 14.13
N TYR A 26 14.24 0.62 13.02
CA TYR A 26 14.48 -0.37 11.96
C TYR A 26 15.16 -1.65 12.49
N ARG A 27 16.07 -1.48 13.46
CA ARG A 27 16.76 -2.59 14.14
C ARG A 27 15.81 -3.56 14.84
N GLU A 28 14.79 -3.04 15.52
CA GLU A 28 13.77 -3.89 16.16
C GLU A 28 12.93 -4.64 15.12
N LEU A 29 12.59 -4.01 13.99
CA LEU A 29 11.90 -4.69 12.88
C LEU A 29 12.75 -5.82 12.30
N VAL A 30 14.06 -5.61 12.18
CA VAL A 30 14.97 -6.66 11.73
C VAL A 30 14.97 -7.84 12.71
N GLN A 31 15.07 -7.59 14.01
CA GLN A 31 15.05 -8.66 15.03
C GLN A 31 13.75 -9.48 14.96
N ARG A 32 12.61 -8.79 14.80
CA ARG A 32 11.29 -9.42 14.62
C ARG A 32 11.16 -10.16 13.28
N ALA A 33 11.80 -9.67 12.23
CA ALA A 33 11.84 -10.35 10.94
C ALA A 33 12.68 -11.63 11.02
N VAL A 34 13.81 -11.60 11.73
CA VAL A 34 14.66 -12.76 11.98
C VAL A 34 13.92 -13.83 12.79
N SER A 35 13.05 -13.44 13.72
CA SER A 35 12.18 -14.38 14.44
C SER A 35 11.00 -14.91 13.61
N GLY A 36 10.87 -14.50 12.34
CA GLY A 36 9.86 -15.00 11.41
C GLY A 36 8.51 -14.28 11.47
N GLU A 37 8.44 -13.11 12.09
CA GLU A 37 7.20 -12.34 12.17
C GLU A 37 6.82 -11.74 10.80
N SER A 38 5.65 -12.12 10.28
CA SER A 38 5.21 -11.74 8.92
C SER A 38 5.08 -10.22 8.73
N VAL A 39 4.61 -9.49 9.74
CA VAL A 39 4.50 -8.01 9.69
C VAL A 39 5.89 -7.39 9.54
N ALA A 40 6.84 -7.83 10.36
CA ALA A 40 8.21 -7.32 10.34
C ALA A 40 8.92 -7.68 9.02
N LEU A 41 8.76 -8.91 8.52
CA LEU A 41 9.29 -9.36 7.23
C LEU A 41 8.79 -8.47 6.07
N ARG A 42 7.49 -8.15 6.04
CA ARG A 42 6.91 -7.26 5.02
C ARG A 42 7.47 -5.84 5.11
N ALA A 43 7.52 -5.27 6.32
CA ALA A 43 8.05 -3.93 6.53
C ALA A 43 9.52 -3.83 6.13
N VAL A 44 10.31 -4.84 6.49
CA VAL A 44 11.74 -4.91 6.14
C VAL A 44 11.92 -5.06 4.63
N ALA A 45 11.18 -5.95 3.98
CA ALA A 45 11.21 -6.08 2.52
C ALA A 45 10.82 -4.76 1.84
N HIS A 46 9.85 -4.03 2.37
CA HIS A 46 9.45 -2.73 1.86
C HIS A 46 10.56 -1.68 1.99
N CYS A 47 11.21 -1.61 3.16
CA CYS A 47 12.35 -0.73 3.37
C CYS A 47 13.52 -1.08 2.45
N LEU A 48 13.79 -2.37 2.22
CA LEU A 48 14.83 -2.82 1.29
C LEU A 48 14.53 -2.38 -0.15
N TYR A 49 13.28 -2.50 -0.58
CA TYR A 49 12.89 -2.18 -1.95
C TYR A 49 13.05 -0.69 -2.29
N TRP A 50 12.69 0.19 -1.35
CA TRP A 50 12.73 1.65 -1.51
C TRP A 50 13.98 2.32 -0.91
N GLY A 51 14.78 1.56 -0.17
CA GLY A 51 15.97 2.06 0.50
C GLY A 51 17.18 2.22 -0.42
N ASN A 52 18.29 2.66 0.16
CA ASN A 52 19.57 2.73 -0.52
C ASN A 52 20.11 1.31 -0.76
N GLY A 53 20.62 1.04 -1.97
CA GLY A 53 21.22 -0.26 -2.36
C GLY A 53 20.72 -0.85 -3.68
N GLY A 54 19.87 -0.12 -4.41
CA GLY A 54 19.61 -0.36 -5.82
C GLY A 54 19.02 -1.74 -6.14
N LEU A 55 19.42 -2.33 -7.27
CA LEU A 55 18.83 -3.58 -7.79
C LEU A 55 18.97 -4.76 -6.83
N ARG A 56 20.11 -4.89 -6.15
CA ARG A 56 20.37 -5.99 -5.20
C ARG A 56 19.34 -6.01 -4.07
N ASN A 57 19.02 -4.85 -3.50
CA ASN A 57 18.06 -4.76 -2.40
C ASN A 57 16.61 -4.98 -2.87
N ARG A 58 16.29 -4.56 -4.10
CA ARG A 58 14.99 -4.87 -4.72
C ARG A 58 14.79 -6.38 -4.93
N GLU A 59 15.81 -7.08 -5.43
CA GLU A 59 15.74 -8.54 -5.59
C GLU A 59 15.64 -9.26 -4.25
N LEU A 60 16.38 -8.79 -3.24
CA LEU A 60 16.29 -9.34 -1.88
C LEU A 60 14.89 -9.13 -1.27
N ALA A 61 14.33 -7.93 -1.39
CA ALA A 61 12.97 -7.64 -0.96
C ALA A 61 11.96 -8.60 -1.60
N LYS A 62 12.04 -8.79 -2.92
CA LYS A 62 11.19 -9.75 -3.64
C LYS A 62 11.40 -11.18 -3.15
N SER A 63 12.64 -11.59 -2.88
CA SER A 63 12.94 -12.93 -2.33
C SER A 63 12.32 -13.14 -0.94
N ILE A 64 12.37 -12.15 -0.05
CA ILE A 64 11.76 -12.21 1.29
C ILE A 64 10.24 -12.40 1.17
N LEU A 65 9.60 -11.61 0.31
CA LEU A 65 8.15 -11.67 0.11
C LEU A 65 7.70 -13.00 -0.52
N ARG A 66 8.46 -13.53 -1.51
CA ARG A 66 8.18 -14.84 -2.10
C ARG A 66 8.28 -15.96 -1.07
N LYS A 67 9.30 -15.92 -0.20
CA LYS A 67 9.44 -16.89 0.89
C LYS A 67 8.26 -16.81 1.86
N LEU A 68 7.86 -15.59 2.24
CA LEU A 68 6.71 -15.37 3.12
C LEU A 68 5.41 -15.90 2.52
N LEU A 69 5.21 -15.75 1.20
CA LEU A 69 4.05 -16.32 0.50
C LEU A 69 4.05 -17.85 0.52
N ILE A 70 5.19 -18.49 0.28
CA ILE A 70 5.31 -19.95 0.29
C ILE A 70 5.01 -20.51 1.68
N GLU A 71 5.51 -19.86 2.74
CA GLU A 71 5.40 -20.38 4.11
C GLU A 71 4.05 -20.08 4.78
N LYS A 72 3.44 -18.92 4.49
CA LYS A 72 2.29 -18.42 5.26
C LYS A 72 1.12 -17.91 4.42
N SER A 73 1.21 -17.93 3.08
CA SER A 73 0.16 -17.42 2.18
C SER A 73 -0.30 -15.99 2.55
N ASP A 74 0.64 -15.05 2.69
CA ASP A 74 0.37 -13.69 3.14
C ASP A 74 -0.13 -12.77 2.00
N ILE A 75 -1.41 -12.38 2.05
CA ILE A 75 -2.05 -11.51 1.04
C ILE A 75 -1.33 -10.17 0.82
N TYR A 76 -0.70 -9.60 1.85
CA TYR A 76 0.05 -8.34 1.70
C TYR A 76 1.39 -8.56 1.00
N ALA A 77 2.01 -9.73 1.17
CA ALA A 77 3.19 -10.08 0.41
C ALA A 77 2.86 -10.26 -1.08
N GLU A 78 1.69 -10.84 -1.39
CA GLU A 78 1.17 -10.95 -2.76
C GLU A 78 0.94 -9.57 -3.37
N TYR A 79 0.30 -8.67 -2.61
CA TYR A 79 0.09 -7.28 -3.01
C TYR A 79 1.40 -6.52 -3.25
N LEU A 80 2.38 -6.62 -2.34
CA LEU A 80 3.67 -5.94 -2.48
C LEU A 80 4.42 -6.41 -3.73
N LEU A 81 4.47 -7.73 -3.97
CA LEU A 81 5.09 -8.26 -5.18
C LEU A 81 4.38 -7.78 -6.45
N ALA A 82 3.04 -7.71 -6.45
CA ALA A 82 2.28 -7.18 -7.56
C ALA A 82 2.60 -5.69 -7.80
N HIS A 83 2.64 -4.89 -6.73
CA HIS A 83 2.98 -3.48 -6.81
C HIS A 83 4.39 -3.27 -7.37
N TYR A 84 5.37 -4.03 -6.88
CA TYR A 84 6.75 -3.98 -7.38
C TYR A 84 6.85 -4.37 -8.85
N SER A 85 6.12 -5.41 -9.26
CA SER A 85 6.10 -5.86 -10.64
C SER A 85 5.52 -4.81 -11.58
N ILE A 86 4.47 -4.09 -11.15
CA ILE A 86 3.87 -2.97 -11.89
C ILE A 86 4.89 -1.85 -12.16
N LEU A 87 5.75 -1.58 -11.19
CA LEU A 87 6.69 -0.46 -11.25
C LEU A 87 7.97 -0.77 -12.01
N HIS A 88 8.56 -1.97 -11.80
CA HIS A 88 9.94 -2.22 -12.19
C HIS A 88 10.18 -3.56 -12.91
N ASP A 89 9.19 -4.46 -12.98
CA ASP A 89 9.33 -5.75 -13.67
C ASP A 89 8.24 -5.89 -14.76
N ASP A 90 7.45 -6.98 -14.73
CA ASP A 90 6.34 -7.23 -15.65
C ASP A 90 5.04 -6.58 -15.14
N ARG A 91 4.70 -5.45 -15.75
CA ARG A 91 3.47 -4.70 -15.45
C ARG A 91 2.21 -5.53 -15.64
N ASN A 92 2.14 -6.39 -16.66
CA ASN A 92 0.93 -7.15 -16.96
C ASN A 92 0.67 -8.23 -15.91
N THR A 93 1.72 -8.94 -15.51
CA THR A 93 1.64 -9.91 -14.42
C THR A 93 1.25 -9.23 -13.11
N GLY A 94 1.86 -8.09 -12.78
CA GLY A 94 1.51 -7.31 -11.60
C GLY A 94 0.05 -6.82 -11.61
N LEU A 95 -0.43 -6.30 -12.75
CA LEU A 95 -1.83 -5.87 -12.91
C LEU A 95 -2.83 -7.04 -12.77
N LYS A 96 -2.48 -8.24 -13.27
CA LYS A 96 -3.34 -9.43 -13.15
C LYS A 96 -3.53 -9.81 -11.67
N VAL A 97 -2.43 -9.86 -10.91
CA VAL A 97 -2.47 -10.16 -9.47
C VAL A 97 -3.22 -9.05 -8.71
N LEU A 98 -2.93 -7.79 -9.01
CA LEU A 98 -3.62 -6.65 -8.38
C LEU A 98 -5.13 -6.71 -8.59
N ARG A 99 -5.60 -7.00 -9.81
CA ARG A 99 -7.03 -7.11 -10.14
C ARG A 99 -7.70 -8.28 -9.43
N LYS A 100 -7.01 -9.42 -9.29
CA LYS A 100 -7.46 -10.56 -8.48
C LYS A 100 -7.69 -10.11 -7.03
N LEU A 101 -6.67 -9.51 -6.41
CA LEU A 101 -6.76 -9.03 -5.02
C LEU A 101 -7.87 -7.97 -4.84
N ALA A 102 -8.02 -7.07 -5.81
CA ALA A 102 -9.09 -6.07 -5.79
C ALA A 102 -10.49 -6.70 -5.92
N ALA A 103 -10.64 -7.81 -6.65
CA ALA A 103 -11.89 -8.56 -6.76
C ALA A 103 -12.23 -9.30 -5.45
N GLU A 104 -11.22 -9.66 -4.66
CA GLU A 104 -11.37 -10.21 -3.30
C GLU A 104 -11.63 -9.11 -2.24
N ASN A 105 -11.89 -7.86 -2.67
CA ASN A 105 -12.11 -6.69 -1.82
C ASN A 105 -10.93 -6.35 -0.88
N PHE A 106 -9.72 -6.73 -1.25
CA PHE A 106 -8.53 -6.31 -0.52
C PHE A 106 -8.28 -4.81 -0.74
N LEU A 107 -8.58 -3.99 0.29
CA LEU A 107 -8.68 -2.52 0.17
C LEU A 107 -7.44 -1.82 -0.42
N PRO A 108 -6.19 -2.20 -0.09
CA PRO A 108 -5.01 -1.62 -0.72
C PRO A 108 -4.99 -1.88 -2.24
N ALA A 109 -5.36 -3.08 -2.67
CA ALA A 109 -5.43 -3.42 -4.09
C ALA A 109 -6.56 -2.69 -4.82
N VAL A 110 -7.73 -2.54 -4.18
CA VAL A 110 -8.84 -1.73 -4.73
C VAL A 110 -8.38 -0.30 -5.02
N SER A 111 -7.67 0.30 -4.07
CA SER A 111 -7.21 1.69 -4.15
C SER A 111 -6.14 1.87 -5.21
N LEU A 112 -5.11 1.01 -5.22
CA LEU A 112 -4.04 1.08 -6.22
C LEU A 112 -4.59 0.79 -7.62
N ASN A 113 -5.49 -0.20 -7.78
CA ASN A 113 -6.11 -0.48 -9.06
C ASN A 113 -6.94 0.71 -9.57
N ALA A 114 -7.73 1.34 -8.69
CA ALA A 114 -8.48 2.55 -9.05
C ALA A 114 -7.54 3.71 -9.43
N HIS A 115 -6.45 3.92 -8.69
CA HIS A 115 -5.45 4.94 -9.03
C HIS A 115 -4.85 4.70 -10.42
N LEU A 116 -4.46 3.46 -10.73
CA LEU A 116 -3.88 3.10 -12.02
C LEU A 116 -4.90 3.25 -13.15
N ILE A 117 -6.15 2.82 -12.95
CA ILE A 117 -7.22 3.01 -13.94
C ILE A 117 -7.44 4.50 -14.24
N LEU A 118 -7.53 5.33 -13.20
CA LEU A 118 -7.73 6.77 -13.36
C LEU A 118 -6.53 7.48 -13.97
N LYS A 119 -5.32 6.98 -13.71
CA LYS A 119 -4.09 7.49 -14.33
C LYS A 119 -4.02 7.14 -15.82
N ASP A 120 -4.36 5.91 -16.18
CA ASP A 120 -4.27 5.40 -17.56
C ASP A 120 -5.47 5.89 -18.42
N ASN A 121 -6.68 5.96 -17.86
CA ASN A 121 -7.93 6.36 -18.54
C ASN A 121 -8.73 7.36 -17.70
N PRO A 122 -8.38 8.65 -17.74
CA PRO A 122 -8.94 9.67 -16.86
C PRO A 122 -10.33 10.22 -17.30
N ASP A 123 -11.12 9.48 -18.08
CA ASP A 123 -12.44 9.94 -18.52
C ASP A 123 -13.52 9.81 -17.42
N GLU A 124 -14.67 10.46 -17.64
CA GLU A 124 -15.75 10.54 -16.64
C GLU A 124 -16.50 9.21 -16.46
N GLU A 125 -16.58 8.39 -17.51
CA GLU A 125 -17.22 7.08 -17.48
C GLU A 125 -16.39 6.10 -16.64
N THR A 126 -15.08 6.08 -16.88
CA THR A 126 -14.09 5.33 -16.10
C THR A 126 -14.09 5.75 -14.63
N PHE A 127 -14.20 7.05 -14.34
CA PHE A 127 -14.36 7.52 -12.95
C PHE A 127 -15.68 7.04 -12.34
N ALA A 128 -16.80 7.12 -13.07
CA ALA A 128 -18.08 6.65 -12.57
C ALA A 128 -18.05 5.15 -12.22
N LEU A 129 -17.39 4.32 -13.05
CA LEU A 129 -17.22 2.89 -12.83
C LEU A 129 -16.33 2.56 -11.60
N THR A 130 -15.30 3.36 -11.35
CA THR A 130 -14.35 3.14 -10.23
C THR A 130 -14.81 3.78 -8.91
N LYS A 131 -15.66 4.81 -8.97
CA LYS A 131 -16.12 5.59 -7.82
C LYS A 131 -16.80 4.75 -6.75
N ASN A 132 -17.68 3.81 -7.10
CA ASN A 132 -18.44 3.04 -6.10
C ASN A 132 -17.52 2.18 -5.24
N LYS A 133 -16.55 1.50 -5.86
CA LYS A 133 -15.53 0.72 -5.14
C LYS A 133 -14.65 1.58 -4.24
N LEU A 134 -14.30 2.79 -4.69
CA LEU A 134 -13.56 3.75 -3.87
C LEU A 134 -14.39 4.23 -2.66
N ILE A 135 -15.69 4.48 -2.84
CA ILE A 135 -16.58 4.87 -1.73
C ILE A 135 -16.68 3.74 -0.71
N GLU A 136 -16.96 2.51 -1.15
CA GLU A 136 -17.03 1.34 -0.27
C GLU A 136 -15.73 1.16 0.52
N SER A 137 -14.59 1.20 -0.17
CA SER A 137 -13.26 1.11 0.46
C SER A 137 -12.99 2.26 1.46
N ALA A 138 -13.42 3.47 1.12
CA ALA A 138 -13.26 4.64 1.97
C ALA A 138 -14.16 4.60 3.22
N GLU A 139 -15.38 4.06 3.08
CA GLU A 139 -16.33 3.85 4.18
C GLU A 139 -15.91 2.69 5.10
N SER A 140 -15.17 1.69 4.58
CA SER A 140 -14.48 0.68 5.40
C SER A 140 -13.33 1.25 6.24
N GLY A 141 -12.85 2.46 5.93
CA GLY A 141 -11.82 3.16 6.70
C GLY A 141 -10.50 3.38 5.98
N HIS A 142 -10.41 3.03 4.68
CA HIS A 142 -9.18 3.20 3.91
C HIS A 142 -9.00 4.66 3.45
N LEU A 143 -8.08 5.39 4.08
CA LEU A 143 -7.86 6.83 3.83
C LEU A 143 -7.45 7.14 2.39
N LYS A 144 -6.62 6.30 1.75
CA LYS A 144 -6.15 6.52 0.37
C LYS A 144 -7.32 6.61 -0.60
N SER A 145 -8.40 5.87 -0.34
CA SER A 145 -9.60 5.88 -1.17
C SER A 145 -10.34 7.23 -1.10
N TRP A 146 -10.38 7.88 0.08
CA TRP A 146 -10.88 9.25 0.20
C TRP A 146 -10.00 10.25 -0.55
N ILE A 147 -8.68 10.11 -0.47
CA ILE A 147 -7.73 10.98 -1.18
C ILE A 147 -7.95 10.86 -2.69
N LEU A 148 -8.04 9.64 -3.22
CA LEU A 148 -8.28 9.42 -4.66
C LEU A 148 -9.64 9.98 -5.12
N LEU A 149 -10.68 9.91 -4.30
CA LEU A 149 -11.98 10.54 -4.61
C LEU A 149 -11.88 12.07 -4.72
N VAL A 150 -10.99 12.70 -3.94
CA VAL A 150 -10.68 14.14 -4.03
C VAL A 150 -9.83 14.43 -5.28
N GLU A 151 -8.74 13.68 -5.47
CA GLU A 151 -7.76 13.87 -6.55
C GLU A 151 -8.30 13.58 -7.95
N ALA A 152 -9.31 12.72 -8.07
CA ALA A 152 -9.95 12.38 -9.34
C ALA A 152 -10.99 13.42 -9.80
N SER A 153 -11.19 14.50 -9.04
CA SER A 153 -12.10 15.60 -9.41
C SER A 153 -11.63 16.61 -10.50
N PRO A 154 -10.38 16.68 -11.03
CA PRO A 154 -9.89 17.87 -11.73
C PRO A 154 -10.51 18.14 -13.11
N ARG A 155 -11.38 17.27 -13.64
CA ARG A 155 -11.96 17.41 -15.00
C ARG A 155 -13.36 18.02 -15.06
N LYS A 156 -13.83 18.61 -13.97
CA LYS A 156 -15.10 19.35 -13.92
C LYS A 156 -14.87 20.86 -13.79
N SER A 157 -15.92 21.63 -14.10
CA SER A 157 -15.94 23.08 -13.85
C SER A 157 -15.50 23.36 -12.40
N PHE A 158 -14.79 24.48 -12.20
CA PHE A 158 -14.29 24.89 -10.88
C PHE A 158 -15.35 24.80 -9.75
N PRO A 159 -16.62 25.20 -9.97
CA PRO A 159 -17.68 25.01 -8.98
C PRO A 159 -17.90 23.54 -8.60
N THR A 160 -18.03 22.64 -9.58
CA THR A 160 -18.26 21.22 -9.29
C THR A 160 -17.07 20.57 -8.59
N ARG A 161 -15.84 21.00 -8.90
CA ARG A 161 -14.62 20.59 -8.20
C ARG A 161 -14.65 20.99 -6.73
N LEU A 162 -14.98 22.25 -6.46
CA LEU A 162 -15.08 22.78 -5.10
C LEU A 162 -16.14 22.03 -4.29
N PHE A 163 -17.35 21.85 -4.84
CA PHE A 163 -18.42 21.12 -4.16
C PHE A 163 -18.06 19.65 -3.89
N ARG A 164 -17.45 18.94 -4.84
CA ARG A 164 -17.02 17.55 -4.65
C ARG A 164 -15.87 17.43 -3.65
N GLY A 165 -14.88 18.32 -3.73
CA GLY A 165 -13.80 18.40 -2.76
C GLY A 165 -14.35 18.59 -1.36
N ILE A 166 -15.21 19.60 -1.16
CA ILE A 166 -15.88 19.86 0.12
C ILE A 166 -16.71 18.64 0.57
N TYR A 167 -17.49 18.03 -0.32
CA TYR A 167 -18.30 16.85 -0.02
C TYR A 167 -17.45 15.69 0.51
N TYR A 168 -16.37 15.33 -0.20
CA TYR A 168 -15.48 14.23 0.17
C TYR A 168 -14.66 14.55 1.41
N THR A 169 -14.20 15.78 1.57
CA THR A 169 -13.53 16.24 2.80
C THR A 169 -14.46 16.16 4.01
N ILE A 170 -15.72 16.61 3.91
CA ILE A 170 -16.71 16.48 5.00
C ILE A 170 -16.98 15.01 5.30
N LYS A 171 -17.16 14.16 4.28
CA LYS A 171 -17.36 12.73 4.44
C LYS A 171 -16.17 12.05 5.13
N LEU A 172 -14.94 12.44 4.80
CA LEU A 172 -13.72 11.99 5.46
C LEU A 172 -13.67 12.38 6.95
N PHE A 173 -14.10 13.59 7.30
CA PHE A 173 -14.22 13.98 8.72
C PHE A 173 -15.33 13.22 9.45
N LYS A 174 -16.47 12.95 8.77
CA LYS A 174 -17.63 12.24 9.32
C LYS A 174 -17.42 10.73 9.46
N SER A 175 -16.65 10.11 8.56
CA SER A 175 -16.35 8.67 8.61
C SER A 175 -15.55 8.29 9.86
N GLY A 176 -15.03 9.28 10.58
CA GLY A 176 -14.26 9.03 11.78
C GLY A 176 -12.95 8.30 11.46
N VAL A 177 -12.46 8.31 10.22
CA VAL A 177 -11.14 7.78 9.86
C VAL A 177 -10.05 8.39 10.75
N PHE A 178 -10.22 9.65 11.16
CA PHE A 178 -9.34 10.33 12.12
C PHE A 178 -9.72 10.12 13.60
N LYS A 179 -10.92 9.60 13.90
CA LYS A 179 -11.43 9.34 15.26
C LYS A 179 -11.34 7.87 15.67
N LYS A 180 -11.28 6.93 14.73
CA LYS A 180 -11.10 5.50 14.96
C LYS A 180 -9.63 5.25 15.35
N ARG A 181 -9.35 5.37 16.66
CA ARG A 181 -8.49 4.38 17.33
C ARG A 181 -9.24 3.04 17.30
N ASP A 182 -9.28 2.41 16.12
CA ASP A 182 -9.53 0.98 15.87
C ASP A 182 -9.72 0.70 14.39
N LEU A 183 -8.70 1.03 13.59
CA LEU A 183 -8.44 0.28 12.36
C LEU A 183 -8.08 -1.15 12.76
N SER A 184 -8.48 -2.18 12.02
CA SER A 184 -7.98 -3.54 12.30
C SER A 184 -6.45 -3.55 12.20
N ALA A 185 -5.75 -4.42 12.93
CA ALA A 185 -4.29 -4.51 12.86
C ALA A 185 -3.77 -4.71 11.41
N ALA A 186 -4.60 -5.31 10.55
CA ALA A 186 -4.36 -5.45 9.12
C ALA A 186 -4.43 -4.09 8.37
N GLU A 187 -5.45 -3.26 8.62
CA GLU A 187 -5.60 -1.94 7.96
C GLU A 187 -4.59 -0.91 8.48
N ARG A 188 -4.06 -1.06 9.70
CA ARG A 188 -2.95 -0.25 10.23
C ARG A 188 -1.58 -0.62 9.64
N ALA A 189 -1.47 -1.79 9.02
CA ALA A 189 -0.19 -2.37 8.58
C ALA A 189 0.35 -1.77 7.28
N PHE A 190 -0.40 -0.89 6.62
CA PHE A 190 -0.03 -0.35 5.31
C PHE A 190 -0.12 1.17 5.26
N ILE A 191 0.82 1.81 5.97
CA ILE A 191 1.22 3.21 5.73
C ILE A 191 2.57 3.15 5.02
N PHE A 192 2.57 2.60 3.82
CA PHE A 192 3.66 2.76 2.90
C PHE A 192 3.09 3.01 1.50
N ASP A 193 2.35 4.13 1.39
CA ASP A 193 2.07 4.89 0.16
C ASP A 193 1.30 6.18 0.45
#